data_AF-A0A9D0J681-F1
#
_entry.id   AF-A0A9D0J681-F1
#
_cell.length_a   1.000
_cell.length_b   1.000
_cell.length_c   1.000
_cell.angle_alpha   90.00
_cell.angle_beta   90.00
_cell.angle_gamma   90.00
#
_symmetry.space_group_name_H-M   'P 1'
#
loop_
_entity.id
_entity.type
_entity.pdbx_description
1 polymer ?
#
loop_
_entity_poly.entity_id
_entity_poly.type
_entity_poly.pdbx_seq_one_letter_code
_entity_poly.pdbx_strand_id
1 'polypeptide(L)'
;PKTVMLDPAVHDGHDVNGVLLYGINSSGKSSLMKSIGLAVLMAQSGFFVPASSMKFSLFESIFTRIVSRDNLQKGLSTFAVEMLELKNIFNRAGTRSLVLGDEISHGTETLSGVAIVASAIMKLAKTRSLFLFATHLHQLASMQELRRLENVVDLHLSVEYDEAQDRLVFNRVLQPGSGSSVYGLEFARSLHMDPEFLDSANHIRKRLSNDFDELELLVKKRTSKYNKELYVTTCVICGAKAEDVHHIAEQGRADARGFIGHVPVNHRHNLVPLCREHHREIHEGKLKVKGFVMTSNGLELDVEEQLAKPKAVKAEVPEVNDVSAPENVPEPPVNTTSIDMDDF
;
A
#
# COMPACT_ATOMS: atom_id res chain seq x y z
N PRO A 1 -14.11 -15.48 13.44
CA PRO A 1 -15.20 -14.69 12.82
C PRO A 1 -14.98 -14.67 11.30
N LYS A 2 -15.88 -15.27 10.52
CA LYS A 2 -15.67 -15.48 9.07
C LYS A 2 -16.30 -14.43 8.15
N THR A 3 -16.91 -13.35 8.67
CA THR A 3 -17.49 -12.34 7.76
C THR A 3 -17.81 -11.05 8.49
N VAL A 4 -17.23 -9.94 8.02
CA VAL A 4 -17.93 -8.65 8.02
C VAL A 4 -18.90 -8.72 6.84
N MET A 5 -20.18 -8.42 7.06
CA MET A 5 -21.16 -8.34 5.96
C MET A 5 -20.87 -7.06 5.16
N LEU A 6 -19.99 -7.16 4.17
CA LEU A 6 -19.73 -6.13 3.18
C LEU A 6 -20.18 -6.63 1.81
N ASP A 7 -20.36 -5.70 0.87
CA ASP A 7 -20.62 -6.06 -0.53
C ASP A 7 -19.43 -6.90 -1.07
N PRO A 8 -19.67 -8.04 -1.73
CA PRO A 8 -18.61 -8.85 -2.34
C PRO A 8 -17.63 -8.07 -3.22
N ALA A 9 -18.08 -6.99 -3.89
CA ALA A 9 -17.23 -6.12 -4.71
C ALA A 9 -16.15 -5.37 -3.91
N VAL A 10 -16.26 -5.31 -2.58
CA VAL A 10 -15.29 -4.65 -1.70
C VAL A 10 -14.10 -5.55 -1.39
N HIS A 11 -14.30 -6.86 -1.42
CA HIS A 11 -13.34 -7.83 -0.87
C HIS A 11 -13.08 -9.04 -1.78
N ASP A 12 -13.60 -9.03 -3.01
CA ASP A 12 -13.39 -10.05 -4.04
C ASP A 12 -13.63 -11.49 -3.57
N GLY A 13 -14.57 -11.67 -2.63
CA GLY A 13 -14.90 -12.98 -2.06
C GLY A 13 -13.94 -13.49 -0.96
N HIS A 14 -12.90 -12.75 -0.60
CA HIS A 14 -11.99 -13.10 0.50
C HIS A 14 -12.60 -12.84 1.88
N ASP A 15 -12.17 -13.59 2.90
CA ASP A 15 -12.59 -13.38 4.29
C ASP A 15 -12.01 -12.04 4.82
N VAL A 16 -12.89 -11.10 5.20
CA VAL A 16 -12.48 -9.80 5.76
C VAL A 16 -12.29 -9.87 7.27
N ASN A 17 -11.12 -9.44 7.74
CA ASN A 17 -10.80 -9.28 9.17
C ASN A 17 -10.52 -7.82 9.55
N GLY A 18 -10.06 -7.00 8.60
CA GLY A 18 -9.72 -5.61 8.85
C GLY A 18 -10.54 -4.65 8.00
N VAL A 19 -11.01 -3.57 8.62
CA VAL A 19 -11.61 -2.44 7.92
C VAL A 19 -10.87 -1.17 8.29
N LEU A 20 -10.33 -0.48 7.29
CA LEU A 20 -9.81 0.87 7.43
C LEU A 20 -10.89 1.86 7.01
N LEU A 21 -11.38 2.64 7.96
CA LEU A 21 -12.47 3.58 7.76
C LEU A 21 -11.92 5.00 7.61
N TYR A 22 -11.95 5.50 6.39
CA TYR A 22 -11.51 6.83 5.99
C TYR A 22 -12.67 7.84 5.99
N GLY A 23 -12.30 9.11 5.88
CA GLY A 23 -13.21 10.24 5.77
C GLY A 23 -12.79 11.39 6.68
N ILE A 24 -13.43 12.54 6.51
CA ILE A 24 -13.09 13.74 7.29
C ILE A 24 -13.51 13.66 8.75
N ASN A 25 -12.94 14.55 9.55
CA ASN A 25 -13.43 14.78 10.90
C ASN A 25 -14.90 15.21 10.81
N SER A 26 -15.72 14.74 11.75
CA SER A 26 -17.18 14.95 11.77
C SER A 26 -18.00 14.21 10.71
N SER A 27 -17.40 13.38 9.84
CA SER A 27 -18.17 12.53 8.90
C SER A 27 -18.97 11.43 9.61
N GLY A 28 -18.60 11.10 10.85
CA GLY A 28 -19.27 10.09 11.68
C GLY A 28 -18.49 8.79 11.86
N LYS A 29 -17.20 8.73 11.47
CA LYS A 29 -16.34 7.54 11.64
C LYS A 29 -16.36 6.99 13.07
N SER A 30 -16.09 7.86 14.04
CA SER A 30 -16.08 7.53 15.47
C SER A 30 -17.46 7.07 15.97
N SER A 31 -18.52 7.69 15.47
CA SER A 31 -19.90 7.31 15.81
C SER A 31 -20.23 5.92 15.28
N LEU A 32 -19.92 5.65 14.01
CA LEU A 32 -20.14 4.33 13.39
C LEU A 32 -19.38 3.23 14.14
N MET A 33 -18.09 3.46 14.42
CA MET A 33 -17.26 2.52 15.16
C MET A 33 -17.81 2.25 16.56
N LYS A 34 -18.22 3.28 17.31
CA LYS A 34 -18.84 3.12 18.64
C LYS A 34 -20.17 2.38 18.55
N SER A 35 -21.01 2.68 17.56
CA SER A 35 -22.28 1.99 17.32
C SER A 35 -22.07 0.50 17.05
N ILE A 36 -21.05 0.11 16.29
CA ILE A 36 -20.70 -1.31 16.07
C ILE A 36 -20.31 -1.99 17.39
N GLY A 37 -19.44 -1.35 18.19
CA GLY A 37 -19.04 -1.89 19.49
C GLY A 37 -20.22 -2.07 20.45
N LEU A 38 -21.11 -1.07 20.53
CA LEU A 38 -22.32 -1.15 21.34
C LEU A 38 -23.29 -2.23 20.85
N ALA A 39 -23.51 -2.34 19.54
CA ALA A 39 -24.37 -3.38 18.98
C ALA A 39 -23.87 -4.80 19.32
N VAL A 40 -22.55 -5.03 19.25
CA VAL A 40 -21.94 -6.30 19.66
C VAL A 40 -22.17 -6.59 21.15
N LEU A 41 -21.96 -5.60 22.02
CA LEU A 41 -22.19 -5.75 23.46
C LEU A 41 -23.67 -6.04 23.78
N MET A 42 -24.60 -5.32 23.15
CA MET A 42 -26.03 -5.53 23.30
C MET A 42 -26.43 -6.94 22.86
N ALA A 43 -25.97 -7.38 21.69
CA ALA A 43 -26.27 -8.71 21.16
C ALA A 43 -25.75 -9.83 22.08
N GLN A 44 -24.51 -9.73 22.57
CA GLN A 44 -23.95 -10.73 23.50
C GLN A 44 -24.60 -10.71 24.88
N SER A 45 -25.23 -9.60 25.26
CA SER A 45 -25.99 -9.47 26.50
C SER A 45 -27.45 -9.92 26.34
N GLY A 46 -27.86 -10.35 25.15
CA GLY A 46 -29.22 -10.82 24.86
C GLY A 46 -30.24 -9.72 24.54
N PHE A 47 -29.80 -8.49 24.29
CA PHE A 47 -30.68 -7.39 23.89
C PHE A 47 -30.86 -7.30 22.37
N PHE A 48 -32.00 -6.74 21.93
CA PHE A 48 -32.15 -6.28 20.55
C PHE A 48 -31.10 -5.21 20.21
N VAL A 49 -30.68 -5.18 18.95
CA VAL A 49 -29.68 -4.24 18.44
C VAL A 49 -30.31 -3.19 17.53
N PRO A 50 -29.72 -1.98 17.43
CA PRO A 50 -30.22 -0.93 16.55
C PRO A 50 -29.80 -1.17 15.08
N ALA A 51 -30.27 -2.27 14.49
CA ALA A 51 -30.03 -2.64 13.10
C ALA A 51 -31.23 -3.41 12.54
N SER A 52 -31.47 -3.31 11.22
CA SER A 52 -32.51 -4.09 10.55
C SER A 52 -32.24 -5.60 10.64
N SER A 53 -30.98 -6.00 10.62
CA SER A 53 -30.53 -7.37 10.89
C SER A 53 -29.06 -7.36 11.33
N MET A 54 -28.65 -8.32 12.17
CA MET A 54 -27.26 -8.47 12.58
C MET A 54 -26.90 -9.94 12.66
N LYS A 55 -25.83 -10.32 11.96
CA LYS A 55 -25.14 -11.60 12.12
C LYS A 55 -23.75 -11.31 12.65
N PHE A 56 -23.37 -11.94 13.76
CA PHE A 56 -22.09 -11.68 14.39
C PHE A 56 -21.50 -12.97 14.98
N SER A 57 -20.22 -12.92 15.34
CA SER A 57 -19.53 -14.02 16.05
C SER A 57 -19.37 -13.66 17.53
N LEU A 58 -19.35 -14.65 18.41
CA LEU A 58 -19.08 -14.43 19.82
C LEU A 58 -17.61 -14.02 20.03
N PHE A 59 -17.42 -12.81 20.55
CA PHE A 59 -16.14 -12.24 20.94
C PHE A 59 -15.86 -12.51 22.41
N GLU A 60 -14.63 -12.94 22.70
CA GLU A 60 -14.12 -13.13 24.07
C GLU A 60 -13.59 -11.82 24.65
N SER A 61 -13.22 -10.87 23.79
CA SER A 61 -12.67 -9.59 24.18
C SER A 61 -12.99 -8.50 23.16
N ILE A 62 -13.29 -7.30 23.65
CA ILE A 62 -13.41 -6.08 22.86
C ILE A 62 -12.33 -5.13 23.36
N PHE A 63 -11.49 -4.67 22.45
CA PHE A 63 -10.45 -3.69 22.71
C PHE A 63 -10.79 -2.38 22.02
N THR A 64 -10.55 -1.27 22.71
CA THR A 64 -10.80 0.06 22.18
C THR A 64 -9.57 0.93 22.37
N ARG A 65 -9.11 1.56 21.30
CA ARG A 65 -8.23 2.73 21.36
C ARG A 65 -9.02 3.89 20.79
N ILE A 66 -9.73 4.61 21.66
CA ILE A 66 -10.55 5.76 21.27
C ILE A 66 -10.04 6.94 22.06
N VAL A 67 -9.76 8.04 21.39
CA VAL A 67 -9.30 9.28 22.03
C VAL A 67 -10.36 9.74 23.04
N SER A 68 -10.06 9.54 24.33
CA SER A 68 -10.80 10.15 25.44
C SER A 68 -10.10 11.44 25.80
N ARG A 69 -10.87 12.48 26.16
CA ARG A 69 -10.31 13.73 26.71
C ARG A 69 -9.36 13.40 27.87
N ASP A 70 -8.23 14.08 27.88
CA ASP A 70 -6.99 13.72 28.55
C ASP A 70 -7.15 13.25 30.00
N ASN A 71 -6.40 12.20 30.34
CA ASN A 71 -6.11 11.85 31.72
C ASN A 71 -4.69 12.34 32.03
N LEU A 72 -4.57 13.63 32.37
CA LEU A 72 -3.30 14.32 32.70
C LEU A 72 -2.57 13.70 33.92
N GLN A 73 -3.18 12.75 34.61
CA GLN A 73 -2.84 12.32 35.98
C GLN A 73 -1.66 11.34 36.11
N LYS A 74 -0.91 11.00 35.05
CA LYS A 74 0.17 9.99 35.14
C LYS A 74 1.58 10.42 34.73
N GLY A 75 1.80 11.67 34.32
CA GLY A 75 3.14 12.17 33.96
C GLY A 75 3.78 11.48 32.73
N LEU A 76 3.01 10.68 31.98
CA LEU A 76 3.41 10.09 30.70
C LEU A 76 2.91 10.97 29.56
N SER A 77 3.66 11.05 28.46
CA SER A 77 3.16 11.70 27.24
C SER A 77 1.94 10.94 26.70
N THR A 78 1.03 11.65 26.04
CA THR A 78 -0.15 11.06 25.40
C THR A 78 0.27 9.91 24.49
N PHE A 79 1.31 10.10 23.68
CA PHE A 79 1.85 9.05 22.81
C PHE A 79 2.35 7.81 23.56
N ALA A 80 3.03 7.96 24.71
CA ALA A 80 3.47 6.80 25.49
C ALA A 80 2.29 5.98 26.02
N VAL A 81 1.21 6.64 26.44
CA VAL A 81 -0.04 5.97 26.83
C VAL A 81 -0.65 5.23 25.64
N GLU A 82 -0.69 5.84 24.46
CA GLU A 82 -1.18 5.19 23.23
C GLU A 82 -0.38 3.93 22.88
N MET A 83 0.94 3.98 22.99
CA MET A 83 1.80 2.82 22.70
C MET A 83 1.60 1.70 23.72
N LEU A 84 1.38 2.03 24.99
CA LEU A 84 1.05 1.04 26.03
C LEU A 84 -0.33 0.41 25.78
N GLU A 85 -1.31 1.19 25.35
CA GLU A 85 -2.63 0.69 24.96
C GLU A 85 -2.51 -0.26 23.76
N LEU A 86 -1.81 0.12 22.68
CA LEU A 86 -1.54 -0.77 21.54
C LEU A 86 -0.80 -2.04 21.97
N LYS A 87 0.22 -1.94 22.83
CA LYS A 87 0.93 -3.09 23.38
C LYS A 87 -0.03 -4.05 24.10
N ASN A 88 -0.93 -3.51 24.92
CA ASN A 88 -1.92 -4.30 25.64
C ASN A 88 -2.90 -5.01 24.68
N ILE A 89 -3.33 -4.32 23.62
CA ILE A 89 -4.16 -4.91 22.56
C ILE A 89 -3.41 -6.08 21.92
N PHE A 90 -2.18 -5.88 21.47
CA PHE A 90 -1.42 -6.92 20.78
C PHE A 90 -1.08 -8.14 21.63
N ASN A 91 -0.93 -7.97 22.95
CA ASN A 91 -0.62 -9.07 23.85
C ASN A 91 -1.84 -9.96 24.16
N ARG A 92 -3.06 -9.49 23.89
CA ARG A 92 -4.30 -10.16 24.31
C ARG A 92 -5.27 -10.42 23.17
N ALA A 93 -5.15 -9.69 22.06
CA ALA A 93 -6.00 -9.88 20.90
C ALA A 93 -5.70 -11.21 20.24
N GLY A 94 -6.76 -11.96 19.93
CA GLY A 94 -6.73 -13.20 19.19
C GLY A 94 -7.84 -13.26 18.14
N THR A 95 -8.05 -14.43 17.57
CA THR A 95 -9.06 -14.64 16.52
C THR A 95 -10.49 -14.32 16.96
N ARG A 96 -10.78 -14.34 18.26
CA ARG A 96 -12.09 -13.99 18.85
C ARG A 96 -12.13 -12.63 19.52
N SER A 97 -11.24 -11.73 19.10
CA SER A 97 -11.21 -10.35 19.57
C SER A 97 -11.77 -9.39 18.54
N LEU A 98 -12.48 -8.35 19.02
CA LEU A 98 -12.84 -7.17 18.24
C LEU A 98 -11.96 -6.00 18.68
N VAL A 99 -11.26 -5.37 17.76
CA VAL A 99 -10.40 -4.20 18.02
C VAL A 99 -10.98 -2.97 17.31
N LEU A 100 -11.31 -1.94 18.07
CA LEU A 100 -11.85 -0.68 17.57
C LEU A 100 -10.84 0.44 17.82
N GLY A 101 -10.33 1.06 16.76
CA GLY A 101 -9.32 2.11 16.83
C GLY A 101 -9.80 3.40 16.21
N ASP A 102 -9.61 4.53 16.89
CA ASP A 102 -9.92 5.87 16.41
C ASP A 102 -8.65 6.70 16.44
N GLU A 103 -8.22 7.18 15.27
CA GLU A 103 -7.08 8.10 15.13
C GLU A 103 -5.83 7.67 15.90
N ILE A 104 -5.48 6.39 15.78
CA ILE A 104 -4.28 5.82 16.39
C ILE A 104 -3.06 6.63 15.95
N SER A 105 -2.19 6.98 16.91
CA SER A 105 -0.93 7.71 16.70
C SER A 105 -1.07 9.17 16.23
N HIS A 106 -2.20 9.82 16.53
CA HIS A 106 -2.38 11.25 16.22
C HIS A 106 -1.35 12.16 16.92
N GLY A 107 -0.81 11.74 18.07
CA GLY A 107 0.12 12.56 18.88
C GLY A 107 1.61 12.50 18.50
N THR A 108 1.97 11.93 17.34
CA THR A 108 3.37 11.74 16.91
C THR A 108 3.61 12.30 15.50
N GLU A 109 4.87 12.38 15.09
CA GLU A 109 5.27 12.76 13.74
C GLU A 109 4.62 11.86 12.67
N THR A 110 4.16 12.48 11.59
CA THR A 110 3.29 11.82 10.59
C THR A 110 3.90 10.53 10.03
N LEU A 111 5.21 10.50 9.74
CA LEU A 111 5.86 9.32 9.17
C LEU A 111 5.87 8.14 10.14
N SER A 112 6.23 8.38 11.40
CA SER A 112 6.21 7.34 12.43
C SER A 112 4.78 6.90 12.74
N GLY A 113 3.82 7.84 12.77
CA GLY A 113 2.40 7.51 12.94
C GLY A 113 1.89 6.56 11.86
N VAL A 114 2.13 6.89 10.59
CA VAL A 114 1.78 6.02 9.45
C VAL A 114 2.45 4.64 9.58
N ALA A 115 3.75 4.59 9.88
CA ALA A 115 4.48 3.32 10.00
C ALA A 115 3.98 2.44 11.16
N ILE A 116 3.67 3.05 12.32
CA ILE A 116 3.13 2.36 13.49
C ILE A 116 1.74 1.79 13.18
N VAL A 117 0.86 2.60 12.57
CA VAL A 117 -0.49 2.16 12.21
C VAL A 117 -0.45 1.07 11.16
N ALA A 118 0.38 1.20 10.11
CA ALA A 118 0.56 0.15 9.11
C ALA A 118 1.03 -1.16 9.75
N SER A 119 2.03 -1.11 10.63
CA SER A 119 2.53 -2.28 11.36
C SER A 119 1.47 -2.90 12.28
N ALA A 120 0.63 -2.07 12.92
CA ALA A 120 -0.49 -2.53 13.74
C ALA A 120 -1.53 -3.30 12.91
N ILE A 121 -1.88 -2.77 11.73
CA ILE A 121 -2.82 -3.39 10.78
C ILE A 121 -2.28 -4.75 10.35
N MET A 122 -1.02 -4.82 9.89
CA MET A 122 -0.38 -6.07 9.47
C MET A 122 -0.39 -7.11 10.59
N LYS A 123 -0.10 -6.71 11.83
CA LYS A 123 -0.11 -7.60 12.99
C LYS A 123 -1.50 -8.17 13.27
N LEU A 124 -2.53 -7.32 13.31
CA LEU A 124 -3.90 -7.76 13.57
C LEU A 124 -4.45 -8.61 12.43
N ALA A 125 -4.14 -8.26 11.18
CA ALA A 125 -4.47 -9.05 10.00
C ALA A 125 -3.86 -10.46 10.08
N LYS A 126 -2.59 -10.57 10.49
CA LYS A 126 -1.91 -11.86 10.70
C LYS A 126 -2.53 -12.68 11.83
N THR A 127 -2.90 -12.05 12.94
CA THR A 127 -3.59 -12.71 14.07
C THR A 127 -5.03 -13.10 13.72
N ARG A 128 -5.58 -12.56 12.62
CA ARG A 128 -6.98 -12.71 12.19
C ARG A 128 -7.97 -12.23 13.25
N SER A 129 -7.57 -11.24 14.04
CA SER A 129 -8.48 -10.49 14.91
C SER A 129 -9.42 -9.68 14.05
N LEU A 130 -10.67 -9.50 14.46
CA LEU A 130 -11.55 -8.57 13.76
C LEU A 130 -11.20 -7.14 14.20
N PHE A 131 -10.98 -6.22 13.26
CA PHE A 131 -10.66 -4.84 13.60
C PHE A 131 -11.29 -3.81 12.67
N LEU A 132 -11.60 -2.65 13.23
CA LEU A 132 -12.07 -1.46 12.52
C LEU A 132 -11.25 -0.26 13.00
N PHE A 133 -10.46 0.32 12.11
CA PHE A 133 -9.64 1.50 12.39
C PHE A 133 -10.17 2.71 11.62
N ALA A 134 -10.72 3.68 12.34
CA ALA A 134 -11.03 5.00 11.81
C ALA A 134 -9.74 5.82 11.71
N THR A 135 -9.44 6.33 10.52
CA THR A 135 -8.18 7.03 10.24
C THR A 135 -8.35 8.17 9.24
N HIS A 136 -7.48 9.16 9.33
CA HIS A 136 -7.30 10.23 8.34
C HIS A 136 -6.02 10.03 7.50
N LEU A 137 -5.28 8.95 7.75
CA LEU A 137 -4.00 8.66 7.09
C LEU A 137 -4.22 8.00 5.73
N HIS A 138 -4.64 8.78 4.73
CA HIS A 138 -4.89 8.29 3.37
C HIS A 138 -3.68 7.60 2.72
N GLN A 139 -2.45 7.91 3.17
CA GLN A 139 -1.24 7.25 2.70
C GLN A 139 -1.29 5.72 2.88
N LEU A 140 -1.98 5.23 3.91
CA LEU A 140 -2.11 3.79 4.20
C LEU A 140 -2.69 3.02 3.00
N ALA A 141 -3.69 3.57 2.32
CA ALA A 141 -4.36 2.93 1.17
C ALA A 141 -3.44 2.76 -0.05
N SER A 142 -2.32 3.50 -0.09
CA SER A 142 -1.30 3.41 -1.15
C SER A 142 -0.12 2.51 -0.81
N MET A 143 0.00 2.07 0.45
CA MET A 143 1.14 1.26 0.90
C MET A 143 1.07 -0.16 0.35
N GLN A 144 2.16 -0.60 -0.29
CA GLN A 144 2.23 -1.91 -0.92
C GLN A 144 2.07 -3.05 0.11
N GLU A 145 2.59 -2.86 1.32
CA GLU A 145 2.50 -3.81 2.42
C GLU A 145 1.05 -4.07 2.83
N LEU A 146 0.20 -3.04 2.79
CA LEU A 146 -1.22 -3.15 3.13
C LEU A 146 -2.05 -3.67 1.96
N ARG A 147 -1.74 -3.25 0.72
CA ARG A 147 -2.42 -3.74 -0.50
C ARG A 147 -2.26 -5.24 -0.74
N ARG A 148 -1.21 -5.86 -0.18
CA ARG A 148 -0.99 -7.32 -0.24
C ARG A 148 -1.86 -8.10 0.75
N LEU A 149 -2.58 -7.43 1.65
CA LEU A 149 -3.44 -8.08 2.65
C LEU A 149 -4.84 -8.29 2.07
N GLU A 150 -5.14 -9.52 1.64
CA GLU A 150 -6.47 -9.87 1.11
C GLU A 150 -7.60 -9.78 2.14
N ASN A 151 -7.28 -9.75 3.43
CA ASN A 151 -8.25 -9.73 4.52
C ASN A 151 -8.44 -8.34 5.15
N VAL A 152 -7.93 -7.29 4.51
CA VAL A 152 -8.08 -5.90 4.95
C VAL A 152 -8.67 -5.08 3.81
N VAL A 153 -9.71 -4.32 4.10
CA VAL A 153 -10.39 -3.50 3.09
C VAL A 153 -10.45 -2.03 3.51
N ASP A 154 -10.41 -1.17 2.50
CA ASP A 154 -10.54 0.28 2.65
C ASP A 154 -11.99 0.68 2.40
N LEU A 155 -12.57 1.42 3.33
CA LEU A 155 -13.90 2.01 3.22
C LEU A 155 -13.85 3.47 3.61
N HIS A 156 -14.74 4.30 3.09
CA HIS A 156 -14.88 5.68 3.51
C HIS A 156 -16.34 6.05 3.71
N LEU A 157 -16.58 7.02 4.60
CA LEU A 157 -17.87 7.70 4.65
C LEU A 157 -17.86 8.80 3.60
N SER A 158 -18.71 8.65 2.59
CA SER A 158 -18.78 9.61 1.49
C SER A 158 -19.25 10.98 1.97
N VAL A 159 -18.65 11.98 1.35
CA VAL A 159 -18.96 13.40 1.49
C VAL A 159 -18.89 13.93 0.07
N GLU A 160 -19.91 14.68 -0.33
CA GLU A 160 -20.00 15.25 -1.67
C GLU A 160 -20.07 16.77 -1.56
N TYR A 161 -19.36 17.48 -2.43
CA TYR A 161 -19.53 18.93 -2.57
C TYR A 161 -20.61 19.20 -3.60
N ASP A 162 -21.69 19.85 -3.17
CA ASP A 162 -22.73 20.33 -4.07
C ASP A 162 -22.31 21.71 -4.58
N GLU A 163 -21.78 21.77 -5.80
CA GLU A 163 -21.35 23.02 -6.44
C GLU A 163 -22.50 23.99 -6.67
N ALA A 164 -23.71 23.49 -6.94
CA ALA A 164 -24.86 24.34 -7.20
C ALA A 164 -25.35 25.05 -5.92
N GLN A 165 -25.17 24.40 -4.77
CA GLN A 165 -25.57 24.91 -3.46
C GLN A 165 -24.39 25.41 -2.60
N ASP A 166 -23.18 25.38 -3.15
CA ASP A 166 -21.92 25.78 -2.51
C ASP A 166 -21.74 25.19 -1.11
N ARG A 167 -22.07 23.91 -0.93
CA ARG A 167 -22.07 23.25 0.40
C ARG A 167 -21.59 21.82 0.37
N LEU A 168 -21.02 21.38 1.49
CA LEU A 168 -20.71 19.96 1.71
C LEU A 168 -21.95 19.19 2.19
N VAL A 169 -22.24 18.11 1.49
CA VAL A 169 -23.30 17.15 1.79
C VAL A 169 -22.68 15.91 2.43
N PHE A 170 -22.94 15.76 3.73
CA PHE A 170 -22.56 14.57 4.49
C PHE A 170 -23.65 13.51 4.35
N ASN A 171 -23.64 12.75 3.25
CA ASN A 171 -24.58 11.66 3.04
C ASN A 171 -24.37 10.51 4.07
N ARG A 172 -23.17 10.40 4.65
CA ARG A 172 -22.73 9.36 5.60
C ARG A 172 -22.93 7.95 5.08
N VAL A 173 -22.86 7.78 3.76
CA VAL A 173 -22.95 6.47 3.11
C VAL A 173 -21.56 5.85 3.05
N LEU A 174 -21.45 4.60 3.50
CA LEU A 174 -20.22 3.83 3.43
C LEU A 174 -19.95 3.40 1.99
N GLN A 175 -18.75 3.68 1.49
CA GLN A 175 -18.34 3.43 0.11
C GLN A 175 -16.94 2.77 0.09
N PRO A 176 -16.62 1.96 -0.94
CA PRO A 176 -15.30 1.34 -1.08
C PRO A 176 -14.17 2.35 -1.30
N GLY A 177 -12.96 1.97 -0.90
CA GLY A 177 -11.75 2.78 -1.05
C GLY A 177 -11.59 3.85 0.03
N SER A 178 -10.50 4.61 -0.05
CA SER A 178 -10.15 5.62 0.96
C SER A 178 -10.82 6.99 0.76
N GLY A 179 -11.60 7.17 -0.31
CA GLY A 179 -12.23 8.45 -0.67
C GLY A 179 -11.23 9.51 -1.15
N SER A 180 -11.72 10.73 -1.42
CA SER A 180 -10.86 11.85 -1.79
C SER A 180 -9.93 12.27 -0.65
N SER A 181 -8.72 12.71 -0.99
CA SER A 181 -7.78 13.32 -0.02
C SER A 181 -7.95 14.84 0.09
N VAL A 182 -8.87 15.44 -0.68
CA VAL A 182 -8.97 16.91 -0.84
C VAL A 182 -10.05 17.53 0.06
N TYR A 183 -10.84 16.71 0.75
CA TYR A 183 -12.00 17.16 1.52
C TYR A 183 -11.73 18.27 2.55
N GLY A 184 -10.52 18.35 3.12
CA GLY A 184 -10.18 19.42 4.06
C GLY A 184 -10.23 20.82 3.43
N LEU A 185 -9.82 20.95 2.17
CA LEU A 185 -9.89 22.21 1.43
C LEU A 185 -11.31 22.50 0.92
N GLU A 186 -12.06 21.46 0.56
CA GLU A 186 -13.49 21.58 0.23
C GLU A 186 -14.30 22.05 1.45
N PHE A 187 -13.94 21.58 2.64
CA PHE A 187 -14.53 22.05 3.90
C PHE A 187 -14.20 23.51 4.17
N ALA A 188 -12.93 23.91 4.02
CA ALA A 188 -12.54 25.30 4.11
C ALA A 188 -13.28 26.20 3.08
N ARG A 189 -13.51 25.69 1.86
CA ARG A 189 -14.30 26.37 0.82
C ARG A 189 -15.75 26.57 1.25
N SER A 190 -16.38 25.55 1.84
CA SER A 190 -17.76 25.65 2.34
C SER A 190 -17.94 26.64 3.50
N LEU A 191 -16.84 27.06 4.15
CA LEU A 191 -16.84 28.13 5.15
C LEU A 191 -16.63 29.52 4.54
N HIS A 192 -16.64 29.62 3.21
CA HIS A 192 -16.37 30.85 2.45
C HIS A 192 -15.06 31.53 2.87
N MET A 193 -14.01 30.73 3.10
CA MET A 193 -12.66 31.27 3.33
C MET A 193 -12.14 32.01 2.10
N ASP A 194 -11.20 32.94 2.33
CA ASP A 194 -10.58 33.75 1.30
C ASP A 194 -10.09 32.90 0.10
N PRO A 195 -10.51 33.19 -1.15
CA PRO A 195 -10.08 32.47 -2.34
C PRO A 195 -8.56 32.42 -2.52
N GLU A 196 -7.83 33.49 -2.18
CA GLU A 196 -6.37 33.54 -2.34
C GLU A 196 -5.67 32.58 -1.35
N PHE A 197 -6.19 32.52 -0.11
CA PHE A 197 -5.76 31.53 0.89
C PHE A 197 -6.04 30.11 0.43
N LEU A 198 -7.23 29.82 -0.10
CA LEU A 198 -7.61 28.48 -0.55
C LEU A 198 -6.76 28.00 -1.73
N ASP A 199 -6.47 28.89 -2.68
CA ASP A 199 -5.60 28.58 -3.83
C ASP A 199 -4.17 28.28 -3.37
N SER A 200 -3.63 29.12 -2.49
CA SER A 200 -2.32 28.92 -1.88
C SER A 200 -2.23 27.58 -1.12
N ALA A 201 -3.25 27.27 -0.32
CA ALA A 201 -3.32 26.02 0.42
C ALA A 201 -3.39 24.79 -0.51
N ASN A 202 -4.16 24.88 -1.59
CA ASN A 202 -4.23 23.81 -2.60
C ASN A 202 -2.90 23.62 -3.33
N HIS A 203 -2.23 24.71 -3.72
CA HIS A 203 -0.93 24.64 -4.37
C HIS A 203 0.14 24.02 -3.44
N ILE A 204 0.15 24.37 -2.15
CA ILE A 204 1.01 23.74 -1.15
C ILE A 204 0.68 22.26 -1.01
N ARG A 205 -0.59 21.88 -0.90
CA ARG A 205 -1.05 20.48 -0.82
C ARG A 205 -0.52 19.68 -1.99
N LYS A 206 -0.81 20.10 -3.23
CA LYS A 206 -0.36 19.44 -4.46
C LYS A 206 1.17 19.25 -4.50
N ARG A 207 1.92 20.26 -4.03
CA ARG A 207 3.38 20.17 -3.91
C ARG A 207 3.84 19.12 -2.91
N LEU A 208 3.18 19.01 -1.76
CA LEU A 208 3.54 18.04 -0.72
C LEU A 208 3.11 16.61 -1.09
N SER A 209 1.98 16.44 -1.77
CA SER A 209 1.48 15.13 -2.22
C SER A 209 2.07 14.65 -3.54
N ASN A 210 2.84 15.49 -4.25
CA ASN A 210 3.25 15.27 -5.65
C ASN A 210 2.05 15.03 -6.61
N ASP A 211 0.87 15.52 -6.23
CA ASP A 211 -0.39 15.40 -6.94
C ASP A 211 -0.57 16.64 -7.83
N PHE A 212 0.23 16.73 -8.90
CA PHE A 212 0.10 17.77 -9.90
C PHE A 212 -0.56 17.19 -11.14
N ASP A 213 -1.50 17.95 -11.68
CA ASP A 213 -2.17 17.57 -12.93
C ASP A 213 -1.19 17.61 -14.11
N GLU A 214 -1.46 16.87 -15.19
CA GLU A 214 -0.55 16.78 -16.34
C GLU A 214 -0.31 18.17 -16.96
N LEU A 215 -1.37 18.98 -17.09
CA LEU A 215 -1.28 20.38 -17.51
C LEU A 215 -0.38 21.22 -16.58
N GLU A 216 -0.45 21.03 -15.26
CA GLU A 216 0.37 21.77 -14.30
C GLU A 216 1.84 21.33 -14.36
N LEU A 217 2.10 20.05 -14.61
CA LEU A 217 3.43 19.52 -14.86
C LEU A 217 4.00 20.07 -16.18
N LEU A 218 3.17 20.24 -17.21
CA LEU A 218 3.56 20.86 -18.49
C LEU A 218 3.88 22.35 -18.33
N VAL A 219 3.14 23.10 -17.48
CA VAL A 219 3.42 24.52 -17.18
C VAL A 219 4.80 24.70 -16.54
N LYS A 220 5.28 23.72 -15.76
CA LYS A 220 6.65 23.73 -15.22
C LYS A 220 7.73 23.57 -16.30
N LYS A 221 7.35 23.32 -17.56
CA LYS A 221 8.21 23.23 -18.76
C LYS A 221 9.48 22.39 -18.55
N ARG A 222 9.41 21.32 -17.75
CA ARG A 222 10.56 20.43 -17.58
C ARG A 222 10.66 19.53 -18.80
N THR A 223 11.60 19.83 -19.68
CA THR A 223 11.88 19.05 -20.89
C THR A 223 13.05 18.10 -20.68
N SER A 224 13.15 17.07 -21.51
CA SER A 224 14.26 16.12 -21.47
C SER A 224 15.59 16.82 -21.73
N LYS A 225 16.65 16.35 -21.05
CA LYS A 225 18.04 16.75 -21.33
C LYS A 225 18.46 16.36 -22.76
N TYR A 226 17.87 15.29 -23.29
CA TYR A 226 18.22 14.73 -24.60
C TYR A 226 17.42 15.37 -25.74
N ASN A 227 16.17 15.78 -25.48
CA ASN A 227 15.30 16.37 -26.50
C ASN A 227 14.34 17.41 -25.89
N LYS A 228 14.45 18.67 -26.32
CA LYS A 228 13.63 19.77 -25.81
C LYS A 228 12.14 19.67 -26.16
N GLU A 229 11.78 18.87 -27.15
CA GLU A 229 10.38 18.63 -27.54
C GLU A 229 9.72 17.55 -26.67
N LEU A 230 10.49 16.83 -25.86
CA LEU A 230 9.98 15.81 -24.94
C LEU A 230 9.80 16.40 -23.54
N TYR A 231 8.56 16.49 -23.08
CA TYR A 231 8.25 16.89 -21.71
C TYR A 231 8.41 15.70 -20.75
N VAL A 232 9.01 15.95 -19.58
CA VAL A 232 9.24 14.95 -18.53
C VAL A 232 8.23 15.20 -17.42
N THR A 233 6.98 14.82 -17.66
CA THR A 233 5.83 15.06 -16.78
C THR A 233 5.46 13.81 -16.01
N THR A 234 4.97 12.79 -16.70
CA THR A 234 4.45 11.55 -16.13
C THR A 234 5.19 10.34 -16.70
N CYS A 235 5.26 9.30 -15.89
CA CYS A 235 5.82 8.01 -16.22
C CYS A 235 4.89 7.33 -17.21
N VAL A 236 5.41 6.95 -18.38
CA VAL A 236 4.60 6.31 -19.44
C VAL A 236 4.01 4.95 -19.00
N ILE A 237 4.59 4.31 -17.97
CA ILE A 237 4.16 2.98 -17.50
C ILE A 237 3.06 3.07 -16.44
N CYS A 238 3.17 3.97 -15.46
CA CYS A 238 2.26 4.02 -14.30
C CYS A 238 1.58 5.36 -14.05
N GLY A 239 1.83 6.38 -14.88
CA GLY A 239 1.27 7.72 -14.73
C GLY A 239 1.87 8.56 -13.58
N ALA A 240 2.66 7.97 -12.67
CA ALA A 240 3.34 8.72 -11.60
C ALA A 240 4.31 9.77 -12.17
N LYS A 241 4.70 10.79 -11.41
CA LYS A 241 5.64 11.84 -11.87
C LYS A 241 6.92 11.24 -12.46
N ALA A 242 7.26 11.63 -13.69
CA ALA A 242 8.52 11.24 -14.32
C ALA A 242 9.69 12.01 -13.70
N GLU A 243 10.72 11.26 -13.32
CA GLU A 243 11.94 11.82 -12.75
C GLU A 243 13.04 11.91 -13.80
N ASP A 244 13.09 10.93 -14.71
CA ASP A 244 14.14 10.76 -15.70
C ASP A 244 13.59 10.28 -17.05
N VAL A 245 14.47 10.18 -18.05
CA VAL A 245 14.17 9.71 -19.40
C VAL A 245 15.08 8.55 -19.77
N HIS A 246 14.48 7.44 -20.16
CA HIS A 246 15.19 6.24 -20.63
C HIS A 246 15.25 6.18 -22.16
N HIS A 247 16.37 5.70 -22.69
CA HIS A 247 16.52 5.41 -24.13
C HIS A 247 16.07 3.99 -24.43
N ILE A 248 15.06 3.81 -25.29
CA ILE A 248 14.55 2.49 -25.69
C ILE A 248 15.66 1.67 -26.35
N ALA A 249 16.37 2.28 -27.30
CA ALA A 249 17.60 1.77 -27.88
C ALA A 249 18.79 2.53 -27.27
N GLU A 250 19.68 1.77 -26.63
CA GLU A 250 20.84 2.28 -25.90
C GLU A 250 21.72 3.20 -26.76
N GLN A 251 22.26 4.24 -26.11
CA GLN A 251 23.11 5.23 -26.77
C GLN A 251 24.36 4.64 -27.42
N GLY A 252 24.90 3.55 -26.85
CA GLY A 252 26.07 2.86 -27.39
C GLY A 252 25.85 2.19 -28.76
N ARG A 253 24.60 2.07 -29.23
CA ARG A 253 24.27 1.56 -30.57
C ARG A 253 24.30 2.65 -31.65
N ALA A 254 24.52 3.91 -31.27
CA ALA A 254 24.59 4.99 -32.22
C ALA A 254 25.92 4.96 -33.01
N ASP A 255 25.86 5.30 -34.30
CA ASP A 255 27.05 5.50 -35.12
C ASP A 255 27.82 6.78 -34.70
N ALA A 256 28.99 7.01 -35.30
CA ALA A 256 29.80 8.20 -35.01
C ALA A 256 29.09 9.54 -35.29
N ARG A 257 27.95 9.52 -35.98
CA ARG A 257 27.11 10.68 -36.30
C ARG A 257 25.93 10.82 -35.34
N GLY A 258 25.75 9.90 -34.39
CA GLY A 258 24.68 9.93 -33.39
C GLY A 258 23.36 9.31 -33.86
N PHE A 259 23.38 8.40 -34.84
CA PHE A 259 22.18 7.75 -35.38
C PHE A 259 22.15 6.27 -35.06
N ILE A 260 20.95 5.75 -34.74
CA ILE A 260 20.65 4.32 -34.69
C ILE A 260 19.91 4.00 -35.99
N GLY A 261 20.63 3.43 -36.96
CA GLY A 261 20.14 3.27 -38.33
C GLY A 261 19.91 4.65 -38.97
N HIS A 262 18.65 5.00 -39.24
CA HIS A 262 18.27 6.29 -39.83
C HIS A 262 17.68 7.28 -38.82
N VAL A 263 17.52 6.90 -37.55
CA VAL A 263 16.86 7.71 -36.53
C VAL A 263 17.90 8.30 -35.57
N PRO A 264 17.86 9.62 -35.27
CA PRO A 264 18.74 10.21 -34.26
C PRO A 264 18.57 9.51 -32.91
N VAL A 265 19.66 9.25 -32.20
CA VAL A 265 19.61 8.53 -30.90
C VAL A 265 18.76 9.26 -29.85
N ASN A 266 18.69 10.58 -29.91
CA ASN A 266 17.89 11.42 -29.01
C ASN A 266 16.52 11.81 -29.61
N HIS A 267 16.06 11.10 -30.63
CA HIS A 267 14.73 11.32 -31.19
C HIS A 267 13.64 10.98 -30.16
N ARG A 268 12.52 11.72 -30.14
CA ARG A 268 11.43 11.54 -29.18
C ARG A 268 10.89 10.09 -29.10
N HIS A 269 10.90 9.37 -30.23
CA HIS A 269 10.44 7.97 -30.30
C HIS A 269 11.43 6.97 -29.68
N ASN A 270 12.66 7.38 -29.40
CA ASN A 270 13.64 6.56 -28.69
C ASN A 270 13.73 6.91 -27.21
N LEU A 271 12.89 7.82 -26.71
CA LEU A 271 12.97 8.35 -25.36
C LEU A 271 11.65 8.13 -24.62
N VAL A 272 11.70 7.60 -23.40
CA VAL A 272 10.53 7.37 -22.56
C VAL A 272 10.70 8.03 -21.19
N PRO A 273 9.84 9.00 -20.81
CA PRO A 273 9.81 9.53 -19.45
C PRO A 273 9.35 8.46 -18.45
N LEU A 274 10.10 8.27 -17.38
CA LEU A 274 9.84 7.24 -16.37
C LEU A 274 10.01 7.77 -14.95
N CYS A 275 9.27 7.18 -14.00
CA CYS A 275 9.55 7.35 -12.57
C CYS A 275 10.80 6.56 -12.19
N ARG A 276 11.37 6.87 -11.01
CA ARG A 276 12.62 6.26 -10.52
C ARG A 276 12.54 4.74 -10.34
N GLU A 277 11.36 4.20 -10.04
CA GLU A 277 11.14 2.77 -9.85
C GLU A 277 11.22 2.02 -11.19
N HIS A 278 10.35 2.36 -12.15
CA HIS A 278 10.35 1.72 -13.47
C HIS A 278 11.68 1.92 -14.23
N HIS A 279 12.31 3.10 -14.09
CA HIS A 279 13.64 3.31 -14.68
C HIS A 279 14.66 2.30 -14.14
N ARG A 280 14.61 1.98 -12.83
CA ARG A 280 15.47 0.99 -12.19
C ARG A 280 15.14 -0.43 -12.63
N GLU A 281 13.86 -0.78 -12.70
CA GLU A 281 13.43 -2.11 -13.11
C GLU A 281 13.88 -2.47 -14.53
N ILE A 282 13.91 -1.47 -15.43
CA ILE A 282 14.47 -1.66 -16.78
C ILE A 282 15.98 -1.90 -16.71
N HIS A 283 16.72 -1.13 -15.92
CA HIS A 283 18.17 -1.34 -15.75
C HIS A 283 18.50 -2.67 -15.04
N GLU A 284 17.62 -3.14 -14.16
CA GLU A 284 17.73 -4.45 -13.50
C GLU A 284 17.28 -5.61 -14.42
N GLY A 285 16.78 -5.31 -15.62
CA GLY A 285 16.32 -6.30 -16.60
C GLY A 285 15.01 -6.98 -16.23
N LYS A 286 14.26 -6.45 -15.25
CA LYS A 286 12.91 -6.93 -14.88
C LYS A 286 11.86 -6.50 -15.90
N LEU A 287 12.04 -5.30 -16.47
CA LEU A 287 11.20 -4.77 -17.52
C LEU A 287 12.02 -4.55 -18.79
N LYS A 288 11.43 -4.87 -19.94
CA LYS A 288 12.02 -4.58 -21.25
C LYS A 288 11.08 -3.75 -22.09
N VAL A 289 11.49 -2.51 -22.37
CA VAL A 289 10.76 -1.63 -23.28
C VAL A 289 11.12 -2.00 -24.72
N LYS A 290 10.16 -2.53 -25.49
CA LYS A 290 10.37 -2.95 -26.88
C LYS A 290 10.19 -1.81 -27.88
N GLY A 291 9.46 -0.77 -27.49
CA GLY A 291 9.14 0.37 -28.35
C GLY A 291 7.66 0.70 -28.27
N PHE A 292 7.19 1.49 -29.22
CA PHE A 292 5.77 1.79 -29.35
C PHE A 292 5.12 0.93 -30.44
N VAL A 293 3.93 0.40 -30.15
CA VAL A 293 3.13 -0.41 -31.07
C VAL A 293 1.77 0.24 -31.29
N MET A 294 1.20 0.03 -32.48
CA MET A 294 -0.15 0.49 -32.81
C MET A 294 -1.17 -0.55 -32.33
N THR A 295 -2.08 -0.12 -31.46
CA THR A 295 -3.19 -0.91 -30.94
C THR A 295 -4.52 -0.27 -31.32
N SER A 296 -5.64 -0.93 -31.01
CA SER A 296 -6.98 -0.38 -31.24
C SER A 296 -7.26 0.91 -30.46
N ASN A 297 -6.48 1.16 -29.39
CA ASN A 297 -6.58 2.38 -28.57
C ASN A 297 -5.56 3.46 -28.98
N GLY A 298 -4.72 3.21 -29.98
CA GLY A 298 -3.71 4.14 -30.48
C GLY A 298 -2.28 3.63 -30.31
N LEU A 299 -1.32 4.56 -30.20
CA LEU A 299 0.09 4.23 -30.02
C LEU A 299 0.36 3.94 -28.54
N GLU A 300 0.62 2.68 -28.20
CA GLU A 300 0.91 2.25 -26.82
C GLU A 300 2.36 1.78 -26.69
N LEU A 301 2.95 1.92 -25.50
CA LEU A 301 4.29 1.45 -25.21
C LEU A 301 4.27 -0.06 -24.94
N ASP A 302 4.97 -0.85 -25.74
CA ASP A 302 5.15 -2.29 -25.54
C ASP A 302 6.24 -2.52 -24.48
N VAL A 303 5.82 -2.98 -23.31
CA VAL A 303 6.67 -3.29 -22.16
C VAL A 303 6.46 -4.76 -21.78
N GLU A 304 7.54 -5.51 -21.75
CA GLU A 304 7.52 -6.94 -21.38
C GLU A 304 8.17 -7.14 -20.01
N GLU A 305 7.44 -7.78 -19.10
CA GLU A 305 8.02 -8.30 -17.85
C GLU A 305 8.88 -9.53 -18.13
N GLN A 306 10.14 -9.48 -17.69
CA GLN A 306 11.07 -10.59 -17.81
C GLN A 306 11.11 -11.37 -16.50
N LEU A 307 10.55 -12.59 -16.51
CA LEU A 307 10.80 -13.56 -15.44
C LEU A 307 12.31 -13.85 -15.38
N ALA A 308 12.93 -13.66 -14.22
CA ALA A 308 14.37 -13.82 -14.04
C ALA A 308 14.84 -15.21 -14.54
N LYS A 309 15.71 -15.23 -15.56
CA LYS A 309 16.42 -16.47 -15.93
C LYS A 309 17.35 -16.85 -14.78
N PRO A 310 17.35 -18.10 -14.30
CA PRO A 310 18.32 -18.55 -13.32
C PRO A 310 19.73 -18.32 -13.86
N LYS A 311 20.59 -17.66 -13.08
CA LYS A 311 21.99 -17.45 -13.44
C LYS A 311 22.63 -18.81 -13.69
N ALA A 312 23.15 -19.01 -14.90
CA ALA A 312 23.98 -20.16 -15.22
C ALA A 312 25.22 -20.14 -14.32
N VAL A 313 25.32 -21.12 -13.42
CA VAL A 313 26.51 -21.38 -12.62
C VAL A 313 27.61 -21.82 -13.60
N LYS A 314 28.69 -21.04 -13.71
CA LYS A 314 29.90 -21.50 -14.39
C LYS A 314 30.45 -22.67 -13.57
N ALA A 315 30.50 -23.86 -14.16
CA ALA A 315 31.20 -24.99 -13.58
C ALA A 315 32.70 -24.68 -13.55
N GLU A 316 33.25 -24.47 -12.36
CA GLU A 316 34.69 -24.51 -12.15
C GLU A 316 35.13 -25.98 -12.25
N VAL A 317 36.05 -26.24 -13.18
CA VAL A 317 36.72 -27.53 -13.33
C VAL A 317 37.75 -27.62 -12.21
N PRO A 318 37.72 -28.65 -11.33
CA PRO A 318 38.72 -28.76 -10.28
C PRO A 318 40.07 -29.17 -10.88
N GLU A 319 41.12 -28.44 -10.52
CA GLU A 319 42.51 -28.73 -10.89
C GLU A 319 42.97 -30.06 -10.30
N VAL A 320 43.56 -30.89 -11.16
CA VAL A 320 44.23 -32.14 -10.85
C VAL A 320 45.61 -31.80 -10.28
N ASN A 321 45.91 -32.26 -9.05
CA ASN A 321 47.28 -32.33 -8.56
C ASN A 321 47.66 -33.79 -8.30
N ASP A 322 48.71 -34.22 -9.00
CA ASP A 322 49.28 -35.56 -8.98
C ASP A 322 50.22 -35.77 -7.76
N VAL A 323 49.93 -36.87 -7.06
CA VAL A 323 50.77 -37.87 -6.34
C VAL A 323 51.97 -37.45 -5.48
N SER A 324 51.94 -37.87 -4.20
CA SER A 324 53.07 -38.60 -3.59
C SER A 324 52.69 -39.49 -2.38
N ALA A 325 52.85 -40.80 -2.61
CA ALA A 325 53.25 -41.91 -1.72
C ALA A 325 52.27 -42.53 -0.68
N PRO A 326 52.40 -43.85 -0.41
CA PRO A 326 51.30 -44.70 0.07
C PRO A 326 51.56 -45.37 1.43
N GLU A 327 50.54 -45.58 2.27
CA GLU A 327 50.60 -46.59 3.33
C GLU A 327 49.25 -47.32 3.56
N ASN A 328 49.28 -48.62 3.25
CA ASN A 328 48.61 -49.77 3.86
C ASN A 328 47.19 -49.64 4.44
N VAL A 329 46.23 -50.29 3.77
CA VAL A 329 45.01 -50.83 4.38
C VAL A 329 44.81 -52.29 3.92
N PRO A 330 44.61 -53.27 4.82
CA PRO A 330 44.34 -54.65 4.45
C PRO A 330 42.85 -54.89 4.11
N GLU A 331 42.62 -55.85 3.21
CA GLU A 331 41.31 -56.31 2.72
C GLU A 331 40.49 -57.13 3.76
N PRO A 332 39.16 -57.32 3.54
CA PRO A 332 38.16 -57.56 4.57
C PRO A 332 37.80 -59.04 4.77
N PRO A 333 36.84 -59.35 5.67
CA PRO A 333 35.91 -60.43 5.36
C PRO A 333 34.43 -60.08 5.58
N VAL A 334 33.67 -60.28 4.51
CA VAL A 334 32.46 -61.12 4.38
C VAL A 334 31.42 -61.16 5.51
N ASN A 335 30.29 -60.51 5.20
CA ASN A 335 28.87 -60.84 5.45
C ASN A 335 28.51 -62.20 6.11
N THR A 336 27.66 -62.18 7.15
CA THR A 336 26.56 -63.16 7.31
C THR A 336 25.40 -62.61 8.13
N THR A 337 24.22 -62.95 7.65
CA THR A 337 22.85 -62.78 8.13
C THR A 337 22.54 -63.44 9.47
N SER A 338 21.66 -62.84 10.27
CA SER A 338 20.57 -63.56 10.95
C SER A 338 19.47 -62.60 11.42
N ILE A 339 18.25 -62.96 11.02
CA ILE A 339 16.95 -62.51 11.52
C ILE A 339 16.84 -62.86 13.00
N ASP A 340 16.20 -62.01 13.82
CA ASP A 340 15.30 -62.52 14.87
C ASP A 340 14.21 -61.51 15.24
N MET A 341 13.03 -62.10 15.37
CA MET A 341 11.73 -61.58 15.76
C MET A 341 11.63 -61.52 17.30
N ASP A 342 10.65 -60.73 17.76
CA ASP A 342 10.06 -60.72 19.11
C ASP A 342 10.86 -60.03 20.24
N ASP A 343 10.31 -58.92 20.76
CA ASP A 343 9.67 -58.95 22.09
C ASP A 343 8.86 -57.67 22.38
N PHE A 344 7.58 -57.90 22.72
CA PHE A 344 6.65 -57.18 23.61
C PHE A 344 6.51 -55.65 23.64
#